data_AF-A0A353R470-F1
#
_entry.id   AF-A0A353R470-F1
#
_cell.length_a   1.000
_cell.length_b   1.000
_cell.length_c   1.000
_cell.angle_alpha   90.00
_cell.angle_beta   90.00
_cell.angle_gamma   90.00
#
_symmetry.space_group_name_H-M   'P 1'
#
loop_
_entity.id
_entity.type
_entity.pdbx_description
1 polymer ?
#
loop_
_entity_poly.entity_id
_entity_poly.type
_entity_poly.pdbx_seq_one_letter_code
_entity_poly.pdbx_strand_id
1 'polypeptide(L)'
;ASNLLKPMLASGDLKCIGSTTYQEYRGIFEKDRALARRFQKIDVPEPTVDETYQILKGLQRHFEQFHKVRYTQPALRAAAELSARYITDRHLPDKAI
;
A
#
# COMPACT_ATOMS: atom_id res chain seq x y z
N ALA A 1 -3.03 -22.78 -12.94
CA ALA A 1 -2.29 -21.65 -13.55
C ALA A 1 -0.84 -21.54 -13.07
N SER A 2 -0.56 -21.65 -11.76
CA SER A 2 0.76 -21.39 -11.16
C SER A 2 1.95 -22.20 -11.73
N ASN A 3 1.74 -23.44 -12.24
CA ASN A 3 2.82 -24.26 -12.78
C ASN A 3 3.45 -23.73 -14.08
N LEU A 4 2.74 -22.88 -14.85
CA LEU A 4 3.27 -22.30 -16.09
C LEU A 4 4.25 -21.16 -15.83
N LEU A 5 4.09 -20.43 -14.73
CA LEU A 5 4.91 -19.27 -14.38
C LEU A 5 6.24 -19.66 -13.74
N LYS A 6 6.29 -20.83 -13.08
CA LYS A 6 7.49 -21.35 -12.41
C LYS A 6 8.75 -21.38 -13.29
N PRO A 7 8.73 -21.89 -14.55
CA PRO A 7 9.90 -21.87 -15.41
C PRO A 7 10.31 -20.44 -15.83
N MET A 8 9.36 -19.57 -16.18
CA MET A 8 9.65 -18.20 -16.63
C MET A 8 10.21 -17.31 -15.52
N LEU A 9 9.76 -17.51 -14.28
CA LEU A 9 10.31 -16.84 -13.10
C LEU A 9 11.71 -17.37 -12.73
N ALA A 10 12.02 -18.62 -13.09
CA ALA A 10 13.32 -19.21 -12.84
C ALA A 10 14.37 -18.81 -13.90
N SER A 11 13.97 -18.66 -15.16
CA SER A 11 14.83 -18.18 -16.24
C SER A 11 15.09 -16.67 -16.17
N GLY A 12 14.20 -15.91 -15.51
CA GLY A 12 14.29 -14.46 -15.42
C GLY A 12 13.68 -13.71 -16.60
N ASP A 13 13.03 -14.43 -17.53
CA ASP A 13 12.36 -13.86 -18.70
C ASP A 13 11.09 -13.07 -18.33
N LEU A 14 10.58 -13.29 -17.11
CA LEU A 14 9.44 -12.56 -16.55
C LEU A 14 9.87 -11.77 -15.31
N LYS A 15 9.67 -10.46 -15.36
CA LYS A 15 9.75 -9.58 -14.18
C LYS A 15 8.35 -9.16 -13.77
N CYS A 16 8.01 -9.35 -12.51
CA CYS A 16 6.73 -8.90 -11.98
C CYS A 16 6.88 -8.43 -10.52
N ILE A 17 5.93 -7.61 -10.09
CA ILE A 17 5.74 -7.18 -8.71
C ILE A 17 4.33 -7.62 -8.32
N GLY A 18 4.19 -8.24 -7.15
CA GLY A 18 2.90 -8.63 -6.59
C GLY A 18 2.62 -7.90 -5.28
N SER A 19 1.35 -7.63 -5.01
CA SER A 19 0.86 -7.10 -3.74
C SER A 19 -0.10 -8.12 -3.11
N THR A 20 0.04 -8.36 -1.82
CA THR A 20 -0.83 -9.26 -1.06
C THR A 20 -0.87 -8.85 0.41
N THR A 21 -1.87 -9.31 1.15
CA THR A 21 -1.95 -9.09 2.59
C THR A 21 -1.04 -10.07 3.35
N TYR A 22 -0.68 -9.73 4.58
CA TYR A 22 0.08 -10.64 5.46
C TYR A 22 -0.61 -11.98 5.68
N GLN A 23 -1.95 -12.00 5.71
CA GLN A 23 -2.74 -13.21 5.94
C GLN A 23 -2.68 -14.14 4.71
N GLU A 24 -2.88 -13.59 3.51
CA GLU A 24 -2.79 -14.35 2.27
C GLU A 24 -1.38 -14.81 1.96
N TYR A 25 -0.37 -13.96 2.22
CA TYR A 25 1.03 -14.33 2.06
C TYR A 25 1.38 -15.58 2.87
N ARG A 26 1.07 -15.58 4.18
CA ARG A 26 1.32 -16.74 5.05
C ARG A 26 0.41 -17.94 4.73
N GLY A 27 -0.85 -17.67 4.41
CA GLY A 27 -1.87 -18.70 4.24
C GLY A 27 -1.78 -19.46 2.91
N ILE A 28 -1.29 -18.82 1.86
CA ILE A 28 -1.33 -19.34 0.49
C ILE A 28 0.05 -19.30 -0.16
N PHE A 29 0.70 -18.13 -0.16
CA PHE A 29 1.92 -17.93 -0.95
C PHE A 29 3.14 -18.66 -0.37
N GLU A 30 3.35 -18.54 0.94
CA GLU A 30 4.46 -19.15 1.66
C GLU A 30 4.39 -20.69 1.65
N LYS A 31 3.18 -21.25 1.48
CA LYS A 31 2.99 -22.70 1.34
C LYS A 31 3.55 -23.25 0.04
N ASP A 32 3.64 -22.45 -1.04
CA ASP A 32 4.35 -22.87 -2.27
C ASP A 32 5.83 -22.51 -2.17
N ARG A 33 6.61 -23.43 -1.58
CA ARG A 33 8.07 -23.30 -1.41
C ARG A 33 8.84 -22.93 -2.69
N ALA A 34 8.36 -23.38 -3.87
CA ALA A 34 9.06 -23.14 -5.12
C ALA A 34 8.93 -21.69 -5.59
N LEU A 35 7.78 -21.06 -5.32
CA LEU A 35 7.53 -19.65 -5.59
C LEU A 35 8.09 -18.75 -4.50
N ALA A 36 7.87 -19.10 -3.22
CA ALA A 36 8.31 -18.26 -2.10
C ALA A 36 9.80 -17.92 -2.15
N ARG A 37 10.66 -18.86 -2.58
CA ARG A 37 12.11 -18.65 -2.75
C ARG A 37 12.51 -17.75 -3.95
N ARG A 38 11.58 -17.44 -4.85
CA ARG A 38 11.81 -16.65 -6.06
C ARG A 38 11.35 -15.20 -5.92
N PHE A 39 10.62 -14.88 -4.86
CA PHE A 39 10.16 -13.53 -4.56
C PHE A 39 10.88 -13.02 -3.32
N GLN A 40 11.35 -11.78 -3.40
CA GLN A 40 11.79 -11.04 -2.23
C GLN A 40 10.54 -10.49 -1.52
N LYS A 41 10.36 -10.85 -0.24
CA LYS A 41 9.36 -10.21 0.61
C LYS A 41 9.81 -8.79 0.90
N ILE A 42 8.97 -7.82 0.57
CA ILE A 42 9.15 -6.41 0.93
C ILE A 42 7.93 -6.05 1.78
N ASP A 43 8.17 -5.81 3.07
CA ASP A 43 7.11 -5.42 3.99
C ASP A 43 6.84 -3.93 3.85
N VAL A 44 5.57 -3.58 3.67
CA VAL A 44 5.10 -2.21 3.58
C VAL A 44 4.25 -1.95 4.82
N PRO A 45 4.81 -1.28 5.85
CA PRO A 45 4.06 -0.93 7.05
C PRO A 45 3.07 0.20 6.78
N GLU A 46 2.08 0.35 7.66
CA GLU A 46 1.24 1.54 7.71
C GLU A 46 2.13 2.78 7.97
N PRO A 47 1.96 3.88 7.22
CA PRO A 47 2.70 5.11 7.45
C PRO A 47 2.29 5.76 8.76
N THR A 48 3.23 6.51 9.35
CA THR A 48 2.94 7.37 10.50
C THR A 48 1.98 8.50 10.11
N VAL A 49 1.43 9.18 11.12
CA VAL A 49 0.58 10.37 10.90
C VAL A 49 1.34 11.47 10.15
N ASP A 50 2.61 11.70 10.49
CA ASP A 50 3.43 12.72 9.84
C ASP A 50 3.76 12.37 8.38
N GLU A 51 4.08 11.10 8.10
CA GLU A 51 4.26 10.61 6.73
C GLU A 51 2.96 10.72 5.93
N THR A 52 1.82 10.36 6.55
CA THR A 52 0.51 10.49 5.90
C THR A 52 0.19 11.95 5.58
N TYR A 53 0.49 12.89 6.47
CA TYR A 53 0.36 14.31 6.19
C TYR A 53 1.20 14.74 4.97
N GLN A 54 2.42 14.23 4.81
CA GLN A 54 3.23 14.52 3.61
C GLN A 54 2.63 13.90 2.33
N ILE A 55 2.08 12.68 2.43
CA ILE A 55 1.37 12.02 1.32
C ILE A 55 0.17 12.88 0.90
N LEU A 56 -0.67 13.29 1.84
CA LEU A 56 -1.83 14.16 1.60
C LEU A 56 -1.42 15.49 0.95
N LYS A 57 -0.32 16.09 1.41
CA LYS A 57 0.25 17.31 0.82
C LYS A 57 0.71 17.09 -0.63
N GLY A 58 1.27 15.93 -0.93
CA GLY A 58 1.63 15.52 -2.30
C GLY A 58 0.40 15.35 -3.21
N LEU A 59 -0.69 14.82 -2.66
CA LEU A 59 -1.97 14.62 -3.37
C LEU A 59 -2.82 15.89 -3.48
N GLN A 60 -2.61 16.88 -2.61
CA GLN A 60 -3.42 18.10 -2.47
C GLN A 60 -3.81 18.71 -3.82
N ARG A 61 -2.84 19.00 -4.69
CA ARG A 61 -3.11 19.68 -5.98
C ARG A 61 -4.08 18.90 -6.87
N HIS A 62 -3.98 17.58 -6.87
CA HIS A 62 -4.83 16.72 -7.68
C HIS A 62 -6.28 16.75 -7.17
N PHE A 63 -6.46 16.64 -5.85
CA PHE A 63 -7.78 16.70 -5.21
C PHE A 63 -8.41 18.09 -5.29
N GLU A 64 -7.64 19.17 -5.11
CA GLU A 64 -8.13 20.55 -5.27
C GLU A 64 -8.68 20.79 -6.68
N GLN A 65 -7.97 20.31 -7.71
CA GLN A 65 -8.42 20.42 -9.10
C GLN A 65 -9.69 19.60 -9.36
N PHE A 66 -9.74 18.36 -8.85
CA PHE A 66 -10.88 17.48 -9.06
C PHE A 66 -12.14 17.98 -8.33
N HIS A 67 -12.02 18.40 -7.07
CA HIS A 67 -13.14 18.83 -6.24
C HIS A 67 -13.46 20.33 -6.34
N LYS A 68 -12.61 21.13 -7.01
CA LYS A 68 -12.75 22.59 -7.13
C LYS A 68 -12.80 23.31 -5.78
N VAL A 69 -11.99 22.84 -4.83
CA VAL A 69 -11.85 23.43 -3.49
C VAL A 69 -10.37 23.71 -3.18
N ARG A 70 -10.09 24.42 -2.09
CA ARG A 70 -8.74 24.56 -1.54
C ARG A 70 -8.67 23.93 -0.16
N TYR A 71 -7.68 23.10 0.08
CA TYR A 71 -7.42 22.51 1.39
C TYR A 71 -6.35 23.31 2.11
N THR A 72 -6.59 23.65 3.37
CA THR A 72 -5.59 24.32 4.19
C THR A 72 -4.63 23.29 4.79
N GLN A 73 -3.39 23.70 5.07
CA GLN A 73 -2.42 22.79 5.71
C GLN A 73 -2.91 22.25 7.07
N PRO A 74 -3.57 23.05 7.93
CA PRO A 74 -4.20 22.54 9.15
C PRO A 74 -5.28 21.49 8.87
N ALA A 75 -6.06 21.63 7.79
CA ALA A 75 -7.08 20.65 7.44
C ALA A 75 -6.48 19.29 7.04
N LEU A 76 -5.39 19.29 6.26
CA LEU A 76 -4.68 18.06 5.90
C LEU A 76 -4.08 17.35 7.12
N ARG A 77 -3.50 18.13 8.05
CA ARG A 77 -2.98 17.57 9.31
C ARG A 77 -4.08 17.00 10.18
N ALA A 78 -5.20 17.72 10.32
CA ALA A 78 -6.37 17.24 11.04
C ALA A 78 -6.94 15.95 10.42
N ALA A 79 -6.98 15.84 9.09
CA ALA A 79 -7.43 14.62 8.42
C ALA A 79 -6.57 13.40 8.79
N ALA A 80 -5.24 13.54 8.79
CA ALA A 80 -4.33 12.47 9.20
C ALA A 80 -4.47 12.12 10.69
N GLU A 81 -4.52 13.10 11.57
CA GLU A 81 -4.61 12.90 13.03
C GLU A 81 -5.96 12.31 13.47
N LEU A 82 -7.07 12.84 12.96
CA LEU A 82 -8.41 12.43 13.34
C LEU A 82 -8.76 11.05 12.76
N SER A 83 -8.40 10.77 11.51
CA SER A 83 -8.62 9.45 10.92
C SER A 83 -7.80 8.38 11.64
N ALA A 84 -6.55 8.68 12.03
CA ALA A 84 -5.73 7.78 12.85
C ALA A 84 -6.39 7.48 14.20
N ARG A 85 -7.00 8.49 14.84
CA ARG A 85 -7.58 8.39 16.18
C ARG A 85 -8.94 7.71 16.21
N TYR A 86 -9.80 7.96 15.23
CA TYR A 86 -11.22 7.61 15.31
C TYR A 86 -11.67 6.55 14.31
N ILE A 87 -10.93 6.32 13.21
CA ILE A 87 -11.25 5.28 12.22
C ILE A 87 -10.28 4.12 12.43
N THR A 88 -10.71 3.11 13.19
CA THR A 88 -9.85 2.00 13.66
C THR A 88 -9.93 0.74 12.80
N ASP A 89 -10.94 0.63 11.93
CA ASP A 89 -11.16 -0.50 11.03
C ASP A 89 -10.35 -0.41 9.72
N ARG A 90 -9.71 0.74 9.48
CA ARG A 90 -8.88 1.02 8.32
C ARG A 90 -7.48 1.50 8.69
N HIS A 91 -6.58 1.45 7.73
CA HIS A 91 -5.18 1.83 7.90
C HIS A 91 -4.88 3.11 7.10
N LEU A 92 -3.95 3.91 7.60
CA LEU A 92 -3.35 5.00 6.84
C LEU A 92 -2.59 4.44 5.63
N PRO A 93 -2.44 5.21 4.55
CA PRO A 93 -2.97 6.55 4.34
C PRO A 93 -4.44 6.56 3.86
N ASP A 94 -5.01 5.41 3.48
CA ASP A 94 -6.32 5.31 2.81
C ASP A 94 -7.44 6.03 3.57
N LYS A 95 -7.55 5.80 4.88
CA LYS A 95 -8.61 6.42 5.70
C LYS A 95 -8.50 7.94 5.88
N ALA A 96 -7.38 8.54 5.49
CA ALA A 96 -7.13 9.98 5.60
C ALA A 96 -7.32 10.73 4.27
N ILE A 97 -7.38 10.01 3.15
CA ILE A 97 -7.60 10.53 1.78
C ILE A 97 -9.09 10.71 1.56
#